data_AF-A0A933QC13-F1
#
_entry.id   AF-A0A933QC13-F1
#
_cell.length_a   1.000
_cell.length_b   1.000
_cell.length_c   1.000
_cell.angle_alpha   90.00
_cell.angle_beta   90.00
_cell.angle_gamma   90.00
#
_symmetry.space_group_name_H-M   'P 1'
#
loop_
_entity.id
_entity.type
_entity.pdbx_description
1 polymer ?
#
loop_
_entity_poly.entity_id
_entity_poly.type
_entity_poly.pdbx_seq_one_letter_code
_entity_poly.pdbx_strand_id
1 'polypeptide(L)'
;MTAKRGNAPSQGDESLIKVLDDLLDRDEDITARAVARLHPSIGHASTITRNPYRADLLAQYQAKQREVRSHIGRMAKRSKEKVAADLASKDIRIAELERQVDILRASHLAMIRAVGELGGMRIWLRFFEDHRSIRDELHKLQAMPDAVVTNMPPKR
;
A
#
# COMPACT_ATOMS: atom_id res chain seq x y z
N MET A 1 -38.76 -40.54 -35.34
CA MET A 1 -38.60 -39.22 -34.68
C MET A 1 -38.43 -39.46 -33.18
N THR A 2 -37.19 -39.54 -32.70
CA THR A 2 -36.86 -39.78 -31.29
C THR A 2 -36.40 -38.47 -30.67
N ALA A 3 -37.26 -37.86 -29.85
CA ALA A 3 -36.97 -36.62 -29.13
C ALA A 3 -35.72 -36.79 -28.23
N LYS A 4 -34.71 -35.95 -28.45
CA LYS A 4 -33.46 -35.86 -27.68
C LYS A 4 -33.79 -35.42 -26.24
N ARG A 5 -34.01 -36.37 -25.32
CA ARG A 5 -34.37 -36.19 -23.89
C ARG A 5 -33.30 -35.48 -23.01
N GLY A 6 -32.37 -34.73 -23.60
CA GLY A 6 -31.21 -34.18 -22.89
C GLY A 6 -31.19 -32.67 -22.68
N ASN A 7 -32.24 -31.93 -23.04
CA ASN A 7 -32.16 -30.47 -23.22
C ASN A 7 -33.11 -29.62 -22.36
N ALA A 8 -33.79 -30.22 -21.37
CA ALA A 8 -34.65 -29.46 -20.45
C ALA A 8 -33.99 -29.42 -19.06
N PRO A 9 -33.93 -28.25 -18.40
CA PRO A 9 -33.40 -28.13 -17.05
C PRO A 9 -34.24 -28.98 -16.10
N SER A 10 -33.59 -29.94 -15.46
CA SER A 10 -34.16 -30.74 -14.38
C SER A 10 -34.01 -29.99 -13.04
N GLN A 11 -34.77 -30.35 -12.01
CA GLN A 11 -34.56 -29.83 -10.65
C GLN A 11 -33.12 -30.04 -10.13
N GLY A 12 -32.42 -31.08 -10.64
CA GLY A 12 -31.01 -31.31 -10.37
C GLY A 12 -30.08 -30.30 -11.04
N ASP A 13 -30.52 -29.59 -12.09
CA ASP A 13 -29.73 -28.56 -12.77
C ASP A 13 -29.89 -27.18 -12.11
N GLU A 14 -31.06 -26.88 -11.54
CA GLU A 14 -31.22 -25.69 -10.68
C GLU A 14 -30.37 -25.78 -9.41
N SER A 15 -30.29 -26.97 -8.81
CA SER A 15 -29.43 -27.22 -7.65
C SER A 15 -27.94 -27.12 -8.02
N LEU A 16 -27.58 -27.46 -9.26
CA LEU A 16 -26.22 -27.33 -9.79
C LEU A 16 -25.80 -25.87 -9.89
N ILE A 17 -26.68 -24.99 -10.39
CA ILE A 17 -26.42 -23.55 -10.46
C ILE A 17 -26.14 -22.98 -9.06
N LYS A 18 -26.97 -23.31 -8.07
CA LYS A 18 -26.79 -22.82 -6.69
C LYS A 18 -25.44 -23.23 -6.09
N VAL A 19 -24.99 -24.46 -6.34
CA VAL A 19 -23.66 -24.93 -5.87
C VAL A 19 -22.53 -24.20 -6.60
N LEU A 20 -22.68 -23.93 -7.90
CA LEU A 20 -21.69 -23.19 -8.67
C LEU A 20 -21.60 -21.73 -8.24
N ASP A 21 -22.73 -21.09 -7.94
CA ASP A 21 -22.78 -19.74 -7.38
C ASP A 21 -22.10 -19.70 -5.99
N ASP A 22 -22.43 -20.64 -5.09
CA ASP A 22 -21.82 -20.71 -3.76
C ASP A 22 -20.29 -20.91 -3.82
N LEU A 23 -19.81 -21.75 -4.74
CA LEU A 23 -18.36 -21.93 -4.97
C LEU A 23 -17.70 -20.66 -5.51
N LEU A 24 -18.39 -19.94 -6.41
CA LEU A 24 -17.88 -18.68 -6.97
C LEU A 24 -17.81 -17.59 -5.89
N ASP A 25 -18.84 -17.49 -5.05
CA ASP A 25 -18.94 -16.49 -3.98
C ASP A 25 -17.88 -16.70 -2.88
N ARG A 26 -17.56 -17.96 -2.58
CA ARG A 26 -16.50 -18.32 -1.62
C ARG A 26 -15.09 -18.32 -2.21
N ASP A 27 -14.96 -18.05 -3.51
CA ASP A 27 -13.73 -18.19 -4.28
C ASP A 27 -13.07 -19.59 -4.15
N GLU A 28 -13.88 -20.64 -4.02
CA GLU A 28 -13.43 -22.03 -4.02
C GLU A 28 -13.27 -22.58 -5.45
N ASP A 29 -12.31 -23.46 -5.70
CA ASP A 29 -12.04 -23.97 -7.05
C ASP A 29 -13.25 -24.70 -7.66
N ILE A 30 -13.79 -24.13 -8.74
CA ILE A 30 -14.94 -24.68 -9.44
C ILE A 30 -14.49 -25.88 -10.28
N THR A 31 -14.69 -27.08 -9.74
CA THR A 31 -14.37 -28.34 -10.43
C THR A 31 -15.54 -29.32 -10.35
N ALA A 32 -15.65 -30.24 -11.31
CA ALA A 32 -16.71 -31.27 -11.31
C ALA A 32 -16.70 -32.12 -10.03
N ARG A 33 -15.53 -32.31 -9.38
CA ARG A 33 -15.41 -33.01 -8.10
C ARG A 33 -15.90 -32.16 -6.94
N ALA A 34 -15.54 -30.87 -6.90
CA ALA A 34 -15.99 -29.94 -5.87
C ALA A 34 -17.53 -29.81 -5.89
N VAL A 35 -18.10 -29.66 -7.07
CA VAL A 35 -19.55 -29.61 -7.28
C VAL A 35 -20.20 -30.92 -6.84
N ALA A 36 -19.68 -32.08 -7.26
CA ALA A 36 -20.27 -33.38 -6.89
C ALA A 36 -20.23 -33.68 -5.38
N ARG A 37 -19.28 -33.10 -4.65
CA ARG A 37 -19.20 -33.22 -3.19
C ARG A 37 -20.30 -32.42 -2.48
N LEU A 38 -20.69 -31.28 -3.06
CA LEU A 38 -21.66 -30.34 -2.47
C LEU A 38 -23.09 -30.54 -3.01
N HIS A 39 -23.25 -31.20 -4.15
CA HIS A 39 -24.54 -31.35 -4.80
C HIS A 39 -25.43 -32.41 -4.12
N PRO A 40 -26.70 -32.10 -3.79
CA PRO A 40 -27.57 -33.01 -3.02
C PRO A 40 -27.83 -34.36 -3.70
N SER A 41 -27.86 -34.40 -5.04
CA SER A 41 -28.25 -35.59 -5.81
C SER A 41 -27.20 -36.07 -6.81
N ILE A 42 -26.09 -35.34 -6.99
CA ILE A 42 -25.05 -35.70 -7.96
C ILE A 42 -23.77 -35.99 -7.19
N GLY A 43 -23.59 -37.26 -6.78
CA GLY A 43 -22.42 -37.67 -5.99
C GLY A 43 -21.15 -37.94 -6.80
N HIS A 44 -21.21 -37.91 -8.14
CA HIS A 44 -20.08 -38.26 -9.00
C HIS A 44 -19.83 -37.21 -10.09
N ALA A 45 -18.56 -36.80 -10.21
CA ALA A 45 -18.10 -35.85 -11.22
C ALA A 45 -18.45 -36.27 -12.66
N SER A 46 -18.42 -37.59 -12.94
CA SER A 46 -18.76 -38.13 -14.27
C SER A 46 -20.19 -37.83 -14.71
N THR A 47 -21.13 -37.63 -13.78
CA THR A 47 -22.53 -37.26 -14.08
C THR A 47 -22.66 -35.82 -14.54
N ILE A 48 -21.70 -34.97 -14.16
CA ILE A 48 -21.61 -33.56 -14.59
C ILE A 48 -20.92 -33.50 -15.95
N THR A 49 -19.79 -34.20 -16.11
CA THR A 49 -18.98 -34.11 -17.34
C THR A 49 -19.55 -34.88 -18.53
N ARG A 50 -20.37 -35.92 -18.31
CA ARG A 50 -21.02 -36.68 -19.41
C ARG A 50 -22.28 -36.00 -19.95
N ASN A 51 -22.92 -35.11 -19.19
CA ASN A 51 -24.07 -34.36 -19.66
C ASN A 51 -23.59 -33.06 -20.33
N PRO A 52 -23.86 -32.84 -21.63
CA PRO A 52 -23.34 -31.69 -22.35
C PRO A 52 -23.80 -30.35 -21.76
N TYR A 53 -25.04 -30.26 -21.26
CA TYR A 53 -25.56 -29.04 -20.65
C TYR A 53 -24.83 -28.69 -19.34
N ARG A 54 -24.65 -29.68 -18.46
CA ARG A 54 -23.94 -29.50 -17.17
C ARG A 54 -22.46 -29.22 -17.35
N ALA A 55 -21.84 -29.87 -18.32
CA ALA A 55 -20.44 -29.66 -18.67
C ALA A 55 -20.21 -28.24 -19.20
N ASP A 56 -21.10 -27.75 -20.06
CA ASP A 56 -21.05 -26.37 -20.56
C ASP A 56 -21.24 -25.35 -19.44
N LEU A 57 -22.24 -25.56 -18.58
CA LEU A 57 -22.47 -24.70 -17.41
C LEU A 57 -21.24 -24.63 -16.49
N LEU A 58 -20.63 -25.77 -16.19
CA LEU A 58 -19.39 -25.83 -15.42
C LEU A 58 -18.27 -25.04 -16.10
N ALA A 59 -18.10 -25.17 -17.42
CA ALA A 59 -17.07 -24.47 -18.17
C ALA A 59 -17.28 -22.93 -18.16
N GLN A 60 -18.51 -22.47 -18.27
CA GLN A 60 -18.87 -21.05 -18.17
C GLN A 60 -18.50 -20.48 -16.79
N TYR A 61 -18.86 -21.18 -15.71
CA TYR A 61 -18.54 -20.75 -14.35
C TYR A 61 -17.03 -20.76 -14.07
N GLN A 62 -16.31 -21.76 -14.57
CA GLN A 62 -14.85 -21.77 -14.52
C GLN A 62 -14.23 -20.59 -15.27
N ALA A 63 -14.78 -20.21 -16.42
CA ALA A 63 -14.33 -19.04 -17.16
C ALA A 63 -14.57 -17.74 -16.37
N LYS A 64 -15.76 -17.61 -15.78
CA LYS A 64 -16.12 -16.48 -14.90
C LYS A 64 -15.19 -16.36 -13.70
N GLN A 65 -14.87 -17.48 -13.03
CA GLN A 65 -13.92 -17.50 -11.91
C GLN A 65 -12.52 -17.04 -12.34
N ARG A 66 -12.01 -17.53 -13.48
CA ARG A 66 -10.70 -17.12 -14.01
C ARG A 66 -10.67 -15.63 -14.34
N GLU A 67 -11.74 -15.11 -14.90
CA GLU A 67 -11.87 -13.68 -15.20
C GLU A 67 -11.81 -12.86 -13.90
N VAL A 68 -12.67 -13.16 -12.93
CA VAL A 68 -12.69 -12.47 -11.62
C VAL A 68 -11.31 -12.49 -10.95
N ARG A 69 -10.69 -13.67 -10.84
CA ARG A 69 -9.35 -13.81 -10.25
C ARG A 69 -8.28 -13.02 -11.02
N SER A 70 -8.35 -13.00 -12.35
CA SER A 70 -7.45 -12.21 -13.19
C SER A 70 -7.60 -10.71 -12.93
N HIS A 71 -8.84 -10.22 -12.80
CA HIS A 71 -9.11 -8.81 -12.49
C HIS A 71 -8.61 -8.43 -11.10
N ILE A 72 -8.90 -9.24 -10.07
CA ILE A 72 -8.42 -9.02 -8.70
C ILE A 72 -6.88 -9.03 -8.66
N GLY A 73 -6.25 -10.02 -9.30
CA GLY A 73 -4.78 -10.11 -9.36
C GLY A 73 -4.14 -8.89 -10.03
N ARG A 74 -4.74 -8.40 -11.12
CA ARG A 74 -4.29 -7.16 -11.80
C ARG A 74 -4.45 -5.94 -10.90
N MET A 75 -5.56 -5.81 -10.18
CA MET A 75 -5.79 -4.70 -9.25
C MET A 75 -4.80 -4.72 -8.08
N ALA A 76 -4.57 -5.89 -7.47
CA ALA A 76 -3.60 -6.04 -6.38
C ALA A 76 -2.18 -5.69 -6.83
N LYS A 77 -1.76 -6.10 -8.04
CA LYS A 77 -0.47 -5.74 -8.61
C LYS A 77 -0.34 -4.23 -8.83
N ARG A 78 -1.32 -3.60 -9.48
CA ARG A 78 -1.35 -2.14 -9.71
C ARG A 78 -1.36 -1.36 -8.40
N SER A 79 -2.05 -1.85 -7.37
CA SER A 79 -2.07 -1.22 -6.05
C SER A 79 -0.68 -1.26 -5.40
N LYS A 80 0.03 -2.39 -5.47
CA LYS A 80 1.40 -2.52 -4.94
C LYS A 80 2.37 -1.60 -5.67
N GLU A 81 2.31 -1.56 -7.00
CA GLU A 81 3.13 -0.66 -7.81
C GLU A 81 2.86 0.82 -7.48
N LYS A 82 1.59 1.20 -7.32
CA LYS A 82 1.21 2.56 -6.91
C LYS A 82 1.77 2.92 -5.54
N VAL A 83 1.66 2.02 -4.56
CA VAL A 83 2.20 2.25 -3.20
C VAL A 83 3.71 2.41 -3.23
N ALA A 84 4.42 1.56 -3.99
CA ALA A 84 5.88 1.67 -4.13
C ALA A 84 6.30 3.00 -4.78
N ALA A 85 5.58 3.44 -5.82
CA ALA A 85 5.84 4.72 -6.47
C ALA A 85 5.57 5.93 -5.53
N ASP A 86 4.48 5.89 -4.76
CA ASP A 86 4.15 6.95 -3.80
C ASP A 86 5.20 7.01 -2.67
N LEU A 87 5.68 5.86 -2.20
CA LEU A 87 6.76 5.79 -1.21
C LEU A 87 8.05 6.41 -1.75
N ALA A 88 8.48 6.01 -2.95
CA ALA A 88 9.67 6.58 -3.59
C ALA A 88 9.56 8.11 -3.78
N SER A 89 8.39 8.62 -4.18
CA SER A 89 8.15 10.06 -4.29
C SER A 89 8.24 10.78 -2.95
N LYS A 90 7.77 10.14 -1.86
CA LYS A 90 7.86 10.70 -0.51
C LYS A 90 9.29 10.70 -0.01
N ASP A 91 10.07 9.66 -0.26
CA ASP A 91 11.49 9.60 0.12
C ASP A 91 12.30 10.72 -0.56
N ILE A 92 12.06 10.97 -1.86
CA ILE A 92 12.67 12.11 -2.57
C ILE A 92 12.28 13.43 -1.90
N ARG A 93 11.01 13.59 -1.50
CA ARG A 93 10.55 14.81 -0.84
C ARG A 93 11.18 15.00 0.53
N ILE A 94 11.34 13.93 1.30
CA ILE A 94 12.02 13.93 2.60
C ILE A 94 13.47 14.38 2.41
N ALA A 95 14.20 13.76 1.48
CA ALA A 95 15.60 14.11 1.22
C ALA A 95 15.78 15.59 0.83
N GLU A 96 14.88 16.14 0.02
CA GLU A 96 14.92 17.56 -0.33
C GLU A 96 14.59 18.47 0.86
N LEU A 97 13.63 18.09 1.71
CA LEU A 97 13.31 18.86 2.92
C LEU A 97 14.47 18.84 3.92
N GLU A 98 15.11 17.70 4.13
CA GLU A 98 16.31 17.56 4.96
C GLU A 98 17.44 18.46 4.44
N ARG A 99 17.70 18.44 3.12
CA ARG A 99 18.67 19.33 2.48
C ARG A 99 18.36 20.82 2.72
N GLN A 100 17.09 21.21 2.63
CA GLN A 100 16.68 22.60 2.88
C GLN A 100 16.88 23.00 4.34
N VAL A 101 16.57 22.11 5.29
CA VAL A 101 16.82 22.34 6.72
C VAL A 101 18.32 22.52 6.97
N ASP A 102 19.17 21.69 6.39
CA ASP A 102 20.63 21.80 6.54
C ASP A 102 21.17 23.13 6.01
N ILE A 103 20.72 23.55 4.83
CA ILE A 103 21.10 24.85 4.24
C ILE A 103 20.65 26.00 5.14
N LEU A 104 19.41 25.96 5.63
CA LEU A 104 18.87 27.01 6.49
C LEU A 104 19.61 27.06 7.84
N ARG A 105 19.93 25.91 8.44
CA ARG A 105 20.74 25.82 9.66
C ARG A 105 22.13 26.39 9.45
N ALA A 106 22.79 26.05 8.34
CA ALA A 106 24.10 26.58 7.99
C ALA A 106 24.06 28.10 7.79
N SER A 107 23.04 28.61 7.09
CA SER A 107 22.82 30.04 6.88
C SER A 107 22.59 30.79 8.20
N HIS A 108 21.70 30.28 9.06
CA HIS A 108 21.43 30.86 10.37
C HIS A 108 22.70 30.91 11.24
N LEU A 109 23.50 29.84 11.25
CA LEU A 109 24.75 29.81 11.99
C LEU A 109 25.75 30.84 11.47
N ALA A 110 25.88 30.98 10.14
CA ALA A 110 26.74 31.99 9.53
C ALA A 110 26.29 33.41 9.89
N MET A 111 24.98 33.69 9.87
CA MET A 111 24.44 34.98 10.30
C MET A 111 24.73 35.28 11.76
N ILE A 112 24.53 34.32 12.67
CA ILE A 112 24.82 34.48 14.10
C ILE A 112 26.31 34.80 14.33
N ARG A 113 27.21 34.13 13.62
CA ARG A 113 28.66 34.40 13.68
C ARG A 113 28.98 35.81 13.19
N ALA A 114 28.46 36.21 12.03
CA ALA A 114 28.67 37.54 11.46
C ALA A 114 28.17 38.66 12.40
N VAL A 115 27.00 38.49 13.01
CA VAL A 115 26.46 39.45 14.00
C VAL A 115 27.37 39.55 15.24
N GLY A 116 27.97 38.44 15.68
CA GLY A 116 28.92 38.40 16.79
C GLY A 116 30.22 39.12 16.49
N GLU A 117 30.77 38.90 15.29
CA GLU A 117 32.00 39.56 14.84
C GLU A 117 31.80 41.08 14.67
N LEU A 118 30.65 41.51 14.11
CA LEU A 118 30.35 42.93 13.86
C LEU A 118 29.93 43.71 15.12
N GLY A 119 29.15 43.09 16.01
CA GLY A 119 28.47 43.80 17.11
C GLY A 119 28.97 43.47 18.51
N GLY A 120 29.82 42.45 18.66
CA GLY A 120 30.28 41.94 19.95
C GLY A 120 29.14 41.42 20.85
N MET A 121 29.45 41.16 22.12
CA MET A 121 28.54 40.51 23.07
C MET A 121 27.22 41.26 23.30
N ARG A 122 27.23 42.60 23.22
CA ARG A 122 26.04 43.44 23.42
C ARG A 122 24.96 43.20 22.38
N ILE A 123 25.34 43.13 21.09
CA ILE A 123 24.38 42.87 20.01
C ILE A 123 23.93 41.41 20.02
N TRP A 124 24.85 40.49 20.37
CA TRP A 124 24.53 39.08 20.58
C TRP A 124 23.41 38.89 21.60
N LEU A 125 23.55 39.47 22.80
CA LEU A 125 22.55 39.38 23.87
C LEU A 125 21.17 39.85 23.41
N ARG A 126 21.10 41.01 22.75
CA ARG A 126 19.84 41.57 22.24
C ARG A 126 19.20 40.69 21.16
N PHE A 127 19.98 40.24 20.18
CA PHE A 127 19.48 39.35 19.12
C PHE A 127 18.91 38.05 19.71
N PHE A 128 19.61 37.48 20.67
CA PHE A 128 19.23 36.23 21.32
C PHE A 128 18.07 36.37 22.31
N GLU A 129 17.85 37.55 22.90
CA GLU A 129 16.65 37.87 23.68
C GLU A 129 15.40 37.88 22.80
N ASP A 130 15.46 38.54 21.64
CA ASP A 130 14.33 38.66 20.71
C ASP A 130 13.92 37.30 20.09
N HIS A 131 14.87 36.35 19.99
CA HIS A 131 14.67 35.04 19.34
C HIS A 131 14.73 33.86 20.34
N ARG A 132 14.39 34.09 21.60
CA ARG A 132 14.46 33.06 22.67
C ARG A 132 13.62 31.83 22.35
N SER A 133 12.40 32.02 21.84
CA SER A 133 11.49 30.94 21.42
C SER A 133 12.08 30.04 20.33
N ILE A 134 12.74 30.64 19.33
CA ILE A 134 13.38 29.91 18.23
C ILE A 134 14.58 29.10 18.76
N ARG A 135 15.34 29.63 19.72
CA ARG A 135 16.43 28.90 20.37
C ARG A 135 15.93 27.68 21.13
N ASP A 136 14.82 27.81 21.86
CA ASP A 136 14.24 26.70 22.61
C ASP A 136 13.74 25.59 21.67
N GLU A 137 13.20 25.97 20.52
CA GLU A 137 12.78 25.04 19.47
C GLU A 137 13.99 24.34 18.81
N LEU A 138 15.06 25.07 18.51
CA LEU A 138 16.32 24.48 18.02
C LEU A 138 16.95 23.52 19.03
N HIS A 139 16.84 23.81 20.34
CA HIS A 139 17.25 22.89 21.40
C HIS A 139 16.44 21.59 21.39
N LYS A 140 15.10 21.68 21.25
CA LYS A 140 14.23 20.50 21.15
C LYS A 140 14.53 19.65 19.90
N LEU A 141 14.90 20.32 18.81
CA LEU A 141 15.29 19.67 17.56
C LEU A 141 16.75 19.16 17.55
N GLN A 142 17.49 19.29 18.66
CA GLN A 142 18.91 18.94 18.75
C GLN A 142 19.77 19.61 17.65
N ALA A 143 19.33 20.77 17.16
CA ALA A 143 19.94 21.50 16.07
C ALA A 143 20.89 22.61 16.56
N MET A 144 21.16 22.68 17.86
CA MET A 144 22.14 23.59 18.43
C MET A 144 23.57 23.18 18.01
N PRO A 145 24.49 24.12 17.77
CA PRO A 145 25.88 23.80 17.49
C PRO A 145 26.58 23.31 18.76
N ASP A 146 27.31 22.20 18.68
CA ASP A 146 28.27 21.80 19.72
C ASP A 146 29.48 22.75 19.67
N ALA A 147 29.41 23.86 20.40
CA ALA A 147 30.54 24.77 20.50
C ALA A 147 31.52 24.26 21.56
N VAL A 148 32.70 23.81 21.13
CA VAL A 148 33.85 23.64 22.02
C VAL A 148 34.31 25.03 22.45
N VAL A 149 34.02 25.42 23.69
CA VAL A 149 34.51 26.67 24.27
C VAL A 149 36.00 26.49 24.58
N THR A 150 36.86 26.96 23.68
CA THR A 150 38.29 27.13 23.97
C THR A 150 38.50 28.41 24.76
N ASN A 151 38.81 28.27 26.05
CA ASN A 151 39.22 29.41 26.87
C ASN A 151 40.51 30.01 26.27
N MET A 152 40.45 31.27 25.85
CA MET A 152 41.65 32.01 25.46
C MET A 152 42.54 32.26 26.68
N PRO A 153 43.87 32.08 26.57
CA PRO A 153 44.78 32.34 27.67
C PRO A 153 44.77 33.83 28.05
N PRO A 154 44.95 34.17 29.34
CA PRO A 154 44.92 35.55 29.81
C PRO A 154 46.02 36.37 29.14
N LYS A 155 45.64 37.54 28.60
CA LYS A 155 46.60 38.53 28.10
C LYS A 155 47.47 39.04 29.26
N ARG A 156 48.79 38.91 29.10
CA ARG A 156 49.80 39.52 29.98
C ARG A 156 49.92 41.03 29.71
#